data_AF-A0A8T3WGX8-F1
#
_entry.id   AF-A0A8T3WGX8-F1
#
_cell.length_a   1.000
_cell.length_b   1.000
_cell.length_c   1.000
_cell.angle_alpha   90.00
_cell.angle_beta   90.00
_cell.angle_gamma   90.00
#
_symmetry.space_group_name_H-M   'P 1'
#
loop_
_entity.id
_entity.type
_entity.pdbx_description
1 polymer ?
#
loop_
_entity_poly.entity_id
_entity_poly.type
_entity_poly.pdbx_seq_one_letter_code
_entity_poly.pdbx_strand_id
1 'polypeptide(L)'
;MNKTAIFALLLSLAIVYGCAASQMTFGQGVKKINGLDEKYGSSLKSPPNSTDKIAGLAAELNEFKAANENFPESLRYLVDFRIKFLEAEKLSAEGWQWGKASTTEFGFGCNKGYARITESAGLRNASANKGFEAVELLQKFIDSYPEEATSLDLTQRDVLSLKAVYFQEMEKAEKDARIIRSLCKEQANMTGV
;
A
#
# COMPACT_ATOMS: atom_id res chain seq x y z
N MET A 1 -15.19 57.32 -32.93
CA MET A 1 -15.41 55.89 -32.61
C MET A 1 -14.61 55.54 -31.37
N ASN A 2 -15.31 55.31 -30.25
CA ASN A 2 -14.76 55.26 -28.90
C ASN A 2 -13.91 54.00 -28.65
N LYS A 3 -12.59 54.18 -28.56
CA LYS A 3 -11.62 53.14 -28.22
C LYS A 3 -11.82 52.52 -26.83
N THR A 4 -12.62 53.16 -25.97
CA THR A 4 -13.01 52.68 -24.65
C THR A 4 -14.06 51.57 -24.66
N ALA A 5 -14.89 51.47 -25.70
CA ALA A 5 -15.93 50.43 -25.77
C ALA A 5 -15.38 49.05 -26.13
N ILE A 6 -14.25 48.99 -26.85
CA ILE A 6 -13.63 47.74 -27.30
C ILE A 6 -12.86 47.07 -26.15
N PHE A 7 -12.25 47.85 -25.25
CA PHE A 7 -11.51 47.31 -24.11
C PHE A 7 -12.43 46.69 -23.04
N ALA A 8 -13.65 47.23 -22.86
CA ALA A 8 -14.62 46.67 -21.93
C ALA A 8 -15.24 45.34 -22.42
N LEU A 9 -15.31 45.11 -23.74
CA LEU A 9 -15.83 43.87 -24.33
C LEU A 9 -14.81 42.73 -24.27
N LEU A 10 -13.51 43.04 -24.29
CA LEU A 10 -12.43 42.05 -24.13
C LEU A 10 -12.18 41.67 -22.66
N LEU A 11 -12.47 42.57 -21.72
CA LEU A 11 -12.38 42.28 -20.29
C LEU A 11 -13.54 41.39 -19.78
N SER A 12 -14.71 41.44 -20.42
CA SER A 12 -15.86 40.60 -20.05
C SER A 12 -15.80 39.19 -20.65
N LEU A 13 -15.05 38.97 -21.75
CA LEU A 13 -14.79 37.62 -22.28
C LEU A 13 -13.73 36.84 -21.49
N ALA A 14 -12.94 37.51 -20.64
CA ALA A 14 -11.91 36.86 -19.82
C ALA A 14 -12.42 36.26 -18.49
N ILE A 15 -13.71 36.43 -18.16
CA ILE A 15 -14.26 36.03 -16.84
C ILE A 15 -15.01 34.67 -16.90
N VAL A 16 -15.21 34.07 -18.07
CA VAL A 16 -15.94 32.78 -18.19
C VAL A 16 -15.01 31.55 -18.24
N TYR A 17 -13.69 31.75 -18.29
CA TYR A 17 -12.70 30.69 -18.06
C TYR A 17 -12.12 30.80 -16.64
N GLY A 18 -13.00 30.97 -15.64
CA GLY A 18 -12.68 30.40 -14.35
C GLY A 18 -12.52 28.91 -14.57
N CYS A 19 -11.28 28.42 -14.56
CA CYS A 19 -10.98 26.99 -14.43
C CYS A 19 -11.75 26.46 -13.21
N ALA A 20 -12.97 25.99 -13.42
CA ALA A 20 -13.50 24.92 -12.62
C ALA A 20 -12.55 23.76 -12.90
N ALA A 21 -11.48 23.65 -12.12
CA ALA A 21 -10.68 22.43 -12.07
C ALA A 21 -11.71 21.32 -11.83
N SER A 22 -11.98 20.53 -12.87
CA SER A 22 -13.05 19.54 -12.83
C SER A 22 -12.74 18.62 -11.67
N GLN A 23 -13.57 18.67 -10.63
CA GLN A 23 -13.36 17.88 -9.43
C GLN A 23 -13.34 16.40 -9.84
N MET A 24 -12.29 15.69 -9.44
CA MET A 24 -12.12 14.30 -9.81
C MET A 24 -13.25 13.46 -9.23
N THR A 25 -13.94 12.70 -10.07
CA THR A 25 -14.95 11.75 -9.60
C THR A 25 -14.31 10.43 -9.17
N PHE A 26 -15.01 9.65 -8.34
CA PHE A 26 -14.57 8.32 -7.94
C PHE A 26 -14.23 7.44 -9.17
N GLY A 27 -15.12 7.40 -10.16
CA GLY A 27 -14.91 6.60 -11.38
C GLY A 27 -13.69 7.05 -12.21
N GLN A 28 -13.41 8.35 -12.29
CA GLN A 28 -12.19 8.85 -12.93
C GLN A 28 -10.93 8.42 -12.18
N GLY A 29 -10.97 8.49 -10.84
CA GLY A 29 -9.88 8.03 -9.98
C GLY A 29 -9.62 6.53 -10.09
N VAL A 30 -10.66 5.71 -10.03
CA VAL A 30 -10.56 4.26 -10.24
C VAL A 30 -9.94 3.94 -11.59
N LYS A 31 -10.37 4.61 -12.67
CA LYS A 31 -9.78 4.41 -13.99
C LYS A 31 -8.27 4.72 -14.00
N LYS A 32 -7.85 5.75 -13.27
CA LYS A 32 -6.42 6.09 -13.12
C LYS A 32 -5.67 5.01 -12.33
N ILE A 33 -6.22 4.54 -11.19
CA ILE A 33 -5.64 3.47 -10.38
C ILE A 33 -5.50 2.19 -11.22
N ASN A 34 -6.54 1.78 -11.93
CA ASN A 34 -6.50 0.57 -12.76
C ASN A 34 -5.46 0.68 -13.88
N GLY A 35 -5.30 1.86 -14.49
CA GLY A 35 -4.25 2.08 -15.49
C GLY A 35 -2.83 2.01 -14.90
N LEU A 36 -2.66 2.44 -13.65
CA LEU A 36 -1.39 2.25 -12.92
C LEU A 36 -1.18 0.77 -12.58
N ASP A 37 -2.19 0.08 -12.05
CA ASP A 37 -2.09 -1.34 -11.73
C ASP A 37 -1.73 -2.17 -12.97
N GLU A 38 -2.39 -1.93 -14.12
CA GLU A 38 -2.08 -2.62 -15.38
C GLU A 38 -0.64 -2.38 -15.84
N LYS A 39 -0.14 -1.13 -15.77
CA LYS A 39 1.25 -0.78 -16.09
C LYS A 39 2.26 -1.60 -15.30
N TYR A 40 1.94 -1.95 -14.05
CA TYR A 40 2.81 -2.72 -13.17
C TYR A 40 2.47 -4.22 -13.10
N GLY A 41 1.48 -4.68 -13.87
CA GLY A 41 1.04 -6.08 -13.89
C GLY A 41 0.37 -6.52 -12.58
N SER A 42 -0.46 -5.65 -12.01
CA SER A 42 -1.12 -5.85 -10.72
C SER A 42 -2.63 -5.58 -10.82
N SER A 43 -3.34 -5.68 -9.69
CA SER A 43 -4.74 -5.28 -9.55
C SER A 43 -5.00 -4.80 -8.13
N LEU A 44 -6.16 -4.21 -7.84
CA LEU A 44 -6.53 -3.82 -6.47
C LEU A 44 -6.35 -4.96 -5.45
N LYS A 45 -6.53 -6.22 -5.86
CA LYS A 45 -6.43 -7.42 -5.00
C LYS A 45 -5.08 -8.13 -5.06
N SER A 46 -4.19 -7.77 -5.99
CA SER A 46 -2.90 -8.44 -6.18
C SER A 46 -1.76 -7.45 -6.38
N PRO A 47 -0.60 -7.63 -5.71
CA PRO A 47 0.54 -6.75 -5.93
C PRO A 47 1.29 -7.11 -7.22
N PRO A 48 2.18 -6.23 -7.70
CA PRO A 48 3.20 -6.61 -8.68
C PRO A 48 4.12 -7.74 -8.18
N ASN A 49 4.79 -8.42 -9.11
CA ASN A 49 5.62 -9.60 -8.80
C ASN A 49 7.09 -9.31 -8.44
N SER A 50 7.47 -8.06 -8.20
CA SER A 50 8.82 -7.68 -7.75
C SER A 50 8.80 -6.45 -6.85
N THR A 51 9.77 -6.34 -5.95
CA THR A 51 9.94 -5.22 -5.02
C THR A 51 10.05 -3.88 -5.75
N ASP A 52 10.78 -3.82 -6.86
CA ASP A 52 10.95 -2.60 -7.66
C ASP A 52 9.63 -2.13 -8.28
N LYS A 53 8.82 -3.07 -8.79
CA LYS A 53 7.50 -2.75 -9.34
C LYS A 53 6.52 -2.33 -8.26
N ILE A 54 6.57 -2.99 -7.09
CA ILE A 54 5.77 -2.59 -5.93
C ILE A 54 6.12 -1.14 -5.53
N ALA A 55 7.41 -0.81 -5.43
CA ALA A 55 7.88 0.53 -5.09
C ALA A 55 7.47 1.57 -6.14
N GLY A 56 7.63 1.26 -7.43
CA GLY A 56 7.23 2.16 -8.53
C GLY A 56 5.73 2.46 -8.53
N LEU A 57 4.89 1.44 -8.35
CA LEU A 57 3.45 1.62 -8.26
C LEU A 57 3.06 2.45 -7.02
N ALA A 58 3.64 2.16 -5.86
CA ALA A 58 3.38 2.94 -4.65
C ALA A 58 3.79 4.41 -4.80
N ALA A 59 4.91 4.70 -5.48
CA ALA A 59 5.34 6.06 -5.77
C ALA A 59 4.34 6.79 -6.68
N GLU A 60 3.93 6.19 -7.79
CA GLU A 60 2.96 6.81 -8.70
C GLU A 60 1.57 7.01 -8.06
N LEU A 61 1.17 6.12 -7.15
CA LEU A 61 -0.06 6.33 -6.35
C LEU A 61 0.08 7.47 -5.34
N ASN A 62 1.25 7.63 -4.71
CA ASN A 62 1.52 8.76 -3.83
C ASN A 62 1.55 10.08 -4.61
N GLU A 63 2.15 10.12 -5.79
CA GLU A 63 2.12 11.27 -6.69
C GLU A 63 0.70 11.59 -7.14
N PHE A 64 -0.07 10.55 -7.52
CA PHE A 64 -1.48 10.70 -7.86
C PHE A 64 -2.27 11.30 -6.70
N LYS A 65 -2.01 10.86 -5.47
CA LYS A 65 -2.62 11.43 -4.26
C LYS A 65 -2.22 12.88 -4.03
N ALA A 66 -0.92 13.20 -4.14
CA ALA A 66 -0.40 14.54 -3.92
C ALA A 66 -0.89 15.55 -4.96
N ALA A 67 -1.10 15.12 -6.21
CA ALA A 67 -1.56 15.98 -7.30
C ALA A 67 -3.07 16.30 -7.23
N ASN A 68 -3.84 15.67 -6.35
CA ASN A 68 -5.29 15.79 -6.29
C ASN A 68 -5.77 16.08 -4.85
N GLU A 69 -5.71 17.35 -4.46
CA GLU A 69 -6.11 17.82 -3.11
C GLU A 69 -7.60 17.58 -2.80
N ASN A 70 -8.46 17.52 -3.83
CA ASN A 70 -9.91 17.40 -3.71
C ASN A 70 -10.42 15.99 -4.06
N PHE A 71 -9.78 14.94 -3.56
CA PHE A 71 -10.31 13.59 -3.70
C PHE A 71 -11.69 13.45 -3.05
N PRO A 72 -12.66 12.80 -3.72
CA PRO A 72 -13.77 12.17 -3.03
C PRO A 72 -13.20 11.28 -1.91
N GLU A 73 -13.80 11.34 -0.73
CA GLU A 73 -13.29 10.60 0.43
C GLU A 73 -13.25 9.08 0.18
N SER A 74 -14.22 8.54 -0.58
CA SER A 74 -14.22 7.15 -1.02
C SER A 74 -12.97 6.78 -1.82
N LEU A 75 -12.54 7.65 -2.74
CA LEU A 75 -11.31 7.47 -3.52
C LEU A 75 -10.07 7.61 -2.64
N ARG A 76 -10.06 8.52 -1.66
CA ARG A 76 -8.95 8.66 -0.71
C ARG A 76 -8.73 7.38 0.09
N TYR A 77 -9.79 6.77 0.63
CA TYR A 77 -9.67 5.49 1.34
C TYR A 77 -9.14 4.39 0.43
N LEU A 78 -9.60 4.30 -0.82
CA LEU A 78 -9.14 3.30 -1.78
C LEU A 78 -7.64 3.47 -2.12
N VAL A 79 -7.20 4.70 -2.39
CA VAL A 79 -5.79 5.01 -2.67
C VAL A 79 -4.91 4.73 -1.46
N ASP A 80 -5.35 5.14 -0.27
CA ASP A 80 -4.60 4.92 0.97
C ASP A 80 -4.49 3.43 1.30
N PHE A 81 -5.59 2.68 1.16
CA PHE A 81 -5.58 1.23 1.25
C PHE A 81 -4.54 0.64 0.29
N ARG A 82 -4.57 1.03 -0.98
CA ARG A 82 -3.69 0.47 -2.00
C ARG A 82 -2.21 0.76 -1.71
N ILE A 83 -1.88 1.98 -1.27
CA ILE A 83 -0.52 2.34 -0.88
C ILE A 83 -0.06 1.50 0.31
N LYS A 84 -0.88 1.37 1.36
CA LYS A 84 -0.54 0.58 2.54
C LYS A 84 -0.41 -0.91 2.25
N PHE A 85 -1.27 -1.43 1.38
CA PHE A 85 -1.15 -2.79 0.88
C PHE A 85 0.21 -2.99 0.18
N LEU A 86 0.61 -2.11 -0.73
CA LEU A 86 1.89 -2.20 -1.42
C LEU A 86 3.10 -2.06 -0.48
N GLU A 87 3.03 -1.18 0.53
CA GLU A 87 4.05 -1.07 1.58
C GLU A 87 4.21 -2.41 2.34
N ALA A 88 3.09 -3.04 2.71
CA ALA A 88 3.08 -4.35 3.36
C ALA A 88 3.70 -5.44 2.47
N GLU A 89 3.29 -5.51 1.20
CA GLU A 89 3.77 -6.52 0.25
C GLU A 89 5.26 -6.35 -0.07
N LYS A 90 5.78 -5.11 -0.15
CA LYS A 90 7.22 -4.85 -0.29
C LYS A 90 8.02 -5.41 0.87
N LEU A 91 7.58 -5.12 2.10
CA LEU A 91 8.22 -5.63 3.32
C LEU A 91 8.15 -7.16 3.42
N SER A 92 7.04 -7.75 2.97
CA SER A 92 6.91 -9.22 2.91
C SER A 92 7.93 -9.81 1.94
N ALA A 93 7.99 -9.29 0.72
CA ALA A 93 8.95 -9.76 -0.28
C ALA A 93 10.42 -9.62 0.19
N GLU A 94 10.75 -8.51 0.84
CA GLU A 94 12.08 -8.29 1.45
C GLU A 94 12.34 -9.25 2.63
N GLY A 95 11.33 -9.52 3.46
CA GLY A 95 11.41 -10.49 4.55
C GLY A 95 11.64 -11.92 4.07
N TRP A 96 11.16 -12.25 2.87
CA TRP A 96 11.31 -13.56 2.22
C TRP A 96 12.45 -13.63 1.20
N GLN A 97 13.32 -12.62 1.12
CA GLN A 97 14.40 -12.57 0.12
C GLN A 97 15.39 -13.75 0.18
N TRP A 98 15.51 -14.44 1.33
CA TRP A 98 16.33 -15.65 1.49
C TRP A 98 15.55 -16.96 1.37
N GLY A 99 14.29 -16.91 0.94
CA GLY A 99 13.41 -18.06 0.78
C GLY A 99 13.30 -18.89 2.07
N LYS A 100 13.56 -20.19 2.00
CA LYS A 100 13.50 -21.09 3.17
C LYS A 100 14.43 -20.68 4.31
N ALA A 101 15.52 -19.96 4.03
CA ALA A 101 16.47 -19.51 5.04
C ALA A 101 16.02 -18.27 5.82
N SER A 102 14.86 -17.70 5.49
CA SER A 102 14.21 -16.59 6.21
C SER A 102 13.50 -17.02 7.51
N THR A 103 13.34 -18.32 7.73
CA THR A 103 12.53 -18.87 8.83
C THR A 103 13.28 -20.00 9.56
N THR A 104 12.80 -20.34 10.76
CA THR A 104 13.31 -21.46 11.56
C THR A 104 12.75 -22.82 11.14
N GLU A 105 11.72 -22.85 10.30
CA GLU A 105 10.98 -24.09 9.94
C GLU A 105 11.81 -25.12 9.15
N PHE A 106 12.83 -24.68 8.40
CA PHE A 106 13.62 -25.56 7.52
C PHE A 106 15.00 -25.93 8.08
N GLY A 107 15.20 -25.74 9.38
CA GLY A 107 16.49 -25.91 10.04
C GLY A 107 17.45 -24.74 9.76
N PHE A 108 18.24 -24.37 10.78
CA PHE A 108 19.13 -23.22 10.70
C PHE A 108 20.39 -23.43 11.54
N GLY A 109 21.46 -22.72 11.18
CA GLY A 109 22.69 -22.63 11.98
C GLY A 109 22.90 -21.21 12.49
N CYS A 110 23.39 -21.05 13.72
CA CYS A 110 23.46 -19.74 14.38
C CYS A 110 24.36 -18.72 13.68
N ASN A 111 25.50 -19.14 13.12
CA ASN A 111 26.49 -18.21 12.53
C ASN A 111 25.94 -17.33 11.40
N LYS A 112 25.13 -17.90 10.50
CA LYS A 112 24.51 -17.15 9.37
C LYS A 112 23.01 -17.00 9.53
N GLY A 113 22.36 -17.91 10.25
CA GLY A 113 20.92 -17.93 10.46
C GLY A 113 20.45 -16.86 11.44
N TYR A 114 21.25 -16.51 12.47
CA TYR A 114 20.83 -15.54 13.47
C TYR A 114 20.47 -14.18 12.84
N ALA A 115 21.40 -13.58 12.09
CA ALA A 115 21.16 -12.29 11.45
C ALA A 115 20.00 -12.35 10.44
N ARG A 116 20.01 -13.35 9.53
CA ARG A 116 19.01 -13.48 8.46
C ARG A 116 17.60 -13.68 8.99
N ILE A 117 17.42 -14.60 9.94
CA ILE A 117 16.10 -14.92 10.49
C ILE A 117 15.61 -13.77 11.36
N THR A 118 16.50 -13.11 12.11
CA THR A 118 16.12 -11.93 12.90
C THR A 118 15.67 -10.77 12.01
N GLU A 119 16.43 -10.48 10.95
CA GLU A 119 16.07 -9.45 9.97
C GLU A 119 14.78 -9.79 9.23
N SER A 120 14.67 -11.03 8.74
CA SER A 120 13.45 -11.53 8.10
C SER A 120 12.23 -11.41 9.01
N ALA A 121 12.33 -11.86 10.26
CA ALA A 121 11.24 -11.77 11.23
C ALA A 121 10.86 -10.31 11.50
N GLY A 122 11.85 -9.40 11.59
CA GLY A 122 11.60 -7.97 11.72
C GLY A 122 10.80 -7.40 10.54
N LEU A 123 11.21 -7.71 9.31
CA LEU A 123 10.55 -7.25 8.08
C LEU A 123 9.14 -7.84 7.94
N ARG A 124 8.96 -9.14 8.20
CA ARG A 124 7.65 -9.81 8.16
C ARG A 124 6.69 -9.28 9.22
N ASN A 125 7.18 -8.94 10.41
CA ASN A 125 6.37 -8.28 11.43
C ASN A 125 5.97 -6.85 11.02
N ALA A 126 6.91 -6.09 10.45
CA ALA A 126 6.63 -4.76 9.90
C ALA A 126 5.62 -4.81 8.75
N SER A 127 5.74 -5.81 7.88
CA SER A 127 4.78 -6.11 6.81
C SER A 127 3.39 -6.34 7.37
N ALA A 128 3.25 -7.21 8.38
CA ALA A 128 1.96 -7.47 9.03
C ALA A 128 1.34 -6.20 9.64
N ASN A 129 2.12 -5.37 10.32
CA ASN A 129 1.64 -4.10 10.86
C ASN A 129 1.11 -3.15 9.77
N LYS A 130 1.84 -3.01 8.66
CA LYS A 130 1.36 -2.24 7.50
C LYS A 130 0.14 -2.86 6.84
N GLY A 131 0.08 -4.19 6.82
CA GLY A 131 -1.06 -4.94 6.34
C GLY A 131 -2.33 -4.67 7.17
N PHE A 132 -2.22 -4.58 8.50
CA PHE A 132 -3.34 -4.20 9.35
C PHE A 132 -3.78 -2.75 9.12
N GLU A 133 -2.85 -1.80 8.92
CA GLU A 133 -3.20 -0.43 8.49
C GLU A 133 -4.02 -0.45 7.18
N ALA A 134 -3.61 -1.28 6.21
CA ALA A 134 -4.33 -1.44 4.94
C ALA A 134 -5.73 -2.04 5.15
N VAL A 135 -5.86 -3.08 5.98
CA VAL A 135 -7.13 -3.73 6.31
C VAL A 135 -8.11 -2.74 6.95
N GLU A 136 -7.65 -1.88 7.85
CA GLU A 136 -8.50 -0.86 8.47
C GLU A 136 -9.03 0.15 7.45
N LEU A 137 -8.20 0.56 6.48
CA LEU A 137 -8.62 1.47 5.40
C LEU A 137 -9.61 0.80 4.46
N LEU A 138 -9.40 -0.46 4.11
CA LEU A 138 -10.33 -1.24 3.28
C LEU A 138 -11.68 -1.44 4.00
N GLN A 139 -11.65 -1.75 5.30
CA GLN A 139 -12.85 -1.87 6.12
C GLN A 139 -13.63 -0.56 6.12
N LYS A 140 -12.97 0.57 6.40
CA LYS A 140 -13.60 1.90 6.38
C LYS A 140 -14.20 2.23 5.01
N PHE A 141 -13.51 1.89 3.92
CA PHE A 141 -14.04 2.07 2.57
C PHE A 141 -15.31 1.25 2.35
N ILE A 142 -15.30 -0.04 2.64
CA ILE A 142 -16.47 -0.92 2.43
C ILE A 142 -17.66 -0.49 3.30
N ASP A 143 -17.41 -0.15 4.57
CA ASP A 143 -18.47 0.21 5.51
C ASP A 143 -19.12 1.56 5.17
N SER A 144 -18.31 2.52 4.70
CA SER A 144 -18.76 3.89 4.45
C SER A 144 -19.27 4.10 3.02
N TYR A 145 -18.80 3.28 2.06
CA TYR A 145 -19.02 3.43 0.62
C TYR A 145 -19.35 2.08 -0.05
N PRO A 146 -20.42 1.39 0.39
CA PRO A 146 -20.70 0.02 -0.03
C PRO A 146 -21.02 -0.12 -1.52
N GLU A 147 -21.64 0.88 -2.16
CA GLU A 147 -21.94 0.88 -3.59
C GLU A 147 -20.66 0.95 -4.43
N GLU A 148 -19.75 1.86 -4.06
CA GLU A 148 -18.44 1.99 -4.69
C GLU A 148 -17.58 0.76 -4.46
N ALA A 149 -17.59 0.18 -3.25
CA ALA A 149 -16.90 -1.07 -2.96
C ALA A 149 -17.45 -2.23 -3.81
N THR A 150 -18.78 -2.35 -3.92
CA THR A 150 -19.43 -3.36 -4.77
C THR A 150 -19.04 -3.20 -6.23
N SER A 151 -18.93 -1.96 -6.73
CA SER A 151 -18.51 -1.67 -8.10
C SER A 151 -17.07 -2.13 -8.41
N LEU A 152 -16.25 -2.34 -7.38
CA LEU A 152 -14.87 -2.81 -7.46
C LEU A 152 -14.71 -4.28 -7.04
N ASP A 153 -15.81 -5.00 -6.79
CA ASP A 153 -15.80 -6.36 -6.23
C ASP A 153 -15.03 -6.44 -4.88
N LEU A 154 -15.00 -5.36 -4.10
CA LEU A 154 -14.37 -5.36 -2.77
C LEU A 154 -15.41 -5.63 -1.69
N THR A 155 -15.17 -6.66 -0.88
CA THR A 155 -16.13 -7.21 0.05
C THR A 155 -15.52 -7.43 1.44
N GLN A 156 -16.38 -7.64 2.44
CA GLN A 156 -15.96 -8.03 3.79
C GLN A 156 -15.13 -9.32 3.80
N ARG A 157 -15.31 -10.20 2.81
CA ARG A 157 -14.49 -11.40 2.65
C ARG A 157 -13.04 -11.04 2.35
N ASP A 158 -12.79 -10.01 1.54
CA ASP A 158 -11.44 -9.55 1.21
C ASP A 158 -10.74 -9.00 2.46
N VAL A 159 -11.45 -8.22 3.29
CA VAL A 159 -10.96 -7.75 4.60
C VAL A 159 -10.56 -8.93 5.49
N LEU A 160 -11.48 -9.88 5.69
CA LEU A 160 -11.22 -11.05 6.55
C LEU A 160 -10.05 -11.88 6.04
N SER A 161 -9.93 -12.04 4.72
CA SER A 161 -8.84 -12.79 4.09
C SER A 161 -7.49 -12.10 4.32
N LEU A 162 -7.40 -10.80 4.05
CA LEU A 162 -6.18 -10.02 4.30
C LEU A 162 -5.80 -10.00 5.78
N LYS A 163 -6.78 -9.81 6.67
CA LYS A 163 -6.56 -9.84 8.12
C LYS A 163 -5.98 -11.19 8.57
N ALA A 164 -6.50 -12.30 8.05
CA ALA A 164 -6.00 -13.63 8.36
C ALA A 164 -4.56 -13.84 7.85
N VAL A 165 -4.25 -13.37 6.64
CA VAL A 165 -2.89 -13.43 6.07
C VAL A 165 -1.90 -12.68 6.95
N TYR A 166 -2.17 -11.42 7.29
CA TYR A 166 -1.25 -10.61 8.09
C TYR A 166 -1.14 -11.11 9.54
N PHE A 167 -2.21 -11.64 10.12
CA PHE A 167 -2.15 -12.29 11.42
C PHE A 167 -1.24 -13.51 11.41
N GLN A 168 -1.40 -14.40 10.43
CA GLN A 168 -0.54 -15.58 10.30
C GLN A 168 0.93 -15.20 10.08
N GLU A 169 1.20 -14.17 9.28
CA GLU A 169 2.56 -13.68 9.02
C GLU A 169 3.22 -13.14 10.30
N MET A 170 2.48 -12.35 11.08
CA MET A 170 2.90 -11.84 12.39
C MET A 170 3.25 -12.98 13.35
N GLU A 171 2.34 -13.94 13.54
CA GLU A 171 2.56 -15.07 14.45
C GLU A 171 3.80 -15.89 14.07
N LYS A 172 4.00 -16.13 12.77
CA LYS A 172 5.19 -16.84 12.27
C LYS A 172 6.46 -16.04 12.50
N ALA A 173 6.45 -14.74 12.22
CA ALA A 173 7.59 -13.86 12.45
C ALA A 173 7.99 -13.82 13.93
N GLU A 174 7.02 -13.67 14.83
CA GLU A 174 7.25 -13.69 16.28
C GLU A 174 7.79 -15.03 16.77
N LYS A 175 7.24 -16.14 16.26
CA LYS A 175 7.73 -17.48 16.56
C LYS A 175 9.19 -17.65 16.12
N ASP A 176 9.52 -17.25 14.90
CA ASP A 176 10.89 -17.33 14.37
C ASP A 176 11.86 -16.48 15.19
N ALA A 177 11.49 -15.24 15.51
CA ALA A 177 12.29 -14.35 16.35
C ALA A 177 12.54 -14.94 17.75
N ARG A 178 11.52 -15.56 18.35
CA ARG A 178 11.65 -16.22 19.66
C ARG A 178 12.58 -17.44 19.59
N ILE A 179 12.40 -18.29 18.59
CA ILE A 179 13.21 -19.51 18.43
C ILE A 179 14.68 -19.16 18.17
N ILE A 180 14.96 -18.22 17.25
CA ILE A 180 16.33 -17.88 16.88
C ILE A 180 17.10 -17.26 18.06
N ARG A 181 16.46 -16.37 18.83
CA ARG A 181 17.05 -15.79 20.05
C ARG A 181 17.29 -16.83 21.14
N SER A 182 16.35 -17.76 21.30
CA SER A 182 16.43 -18.81 22.32
C SER A 182 17.56 -19.82 22.05
N LEU A 183 17.71 -20.21 20.77
CA LEU A 183 18.66 -21.25 20.37
C LEU A 183 20.07 -20.71 20.04
N CYS A 184 20.19 -19.44 19.65
CA CYS A 184 21.48 -18.80 19.32
C CYS A 184 21.88 -17.73 20.34
N LYS A 185 21.97 -18.13 21.61
CA LYS A 185 22.19 -17.22 22.75
C LYS A 185 23.50 -16.44 22.68
N GLU A 186 24.58 -17.06 22.19
CA GLU A 186 25.87 -16.38 22.06
C GLU A 186 25.77 -15.19 21.11
N GLN A 187 25.13 -15.38 19.95
CA GLN A 187 24.89 -14.32 18.97
C GLN A 187 23.93 -13.26 19.52
N ALA A 188 22.90 -13.66 20.27
CA ALA A 188 21.98 -12.71 20.92
C ALA A 188 22.71 -11.79 21.92
N ASN A 189 23.52 -12.37 22.80
CA ASN A 189 24.27 -11.64 23.83
C ASN A 189 25.32 -10.68 23.23
N MET A 190 25.91 -11.01 22.08
CA MET A 190 26.86 -10.13 21.38
C MET A 190 26.19 -8.91 20.74
N THR A 191 24.91 -9.00 20.40
CA THR A 191 24.15 -7.92 19.74
C THR A 191 23.40 -6.98 20.69
N GLY A 192 23.43 -7.23 22.00
CA GLY A 192 22.83 -6.34 23.01
C GLY A 192 21.28 -6.27 22.97
N VAL A 193 20.63 -7.32 22.48
CA VAL A 193 19.16 -7.48 22.43
C VAL A 193 18.71 -8.54 23.43
#